data_AF-A0A6B3EAJ4-F1
#
_entry.id   AF-A0A6B3EAJ4-F1
#
_cell.length_a   1.000
_cell.length_b   1.000
_cell.length_c   1.000
_cell.angle_alpha   90.00
_cell.angle_beta   90.00
_cell.angle_gamma   90.00
#
_symmetry.space_group_name_H-M   'P 1'
#
loop_
_entity.id
_entity.type
_entity.pdbx_description
1 polymer ?
#
loop_
_entity_poly.entity_id
_entity_poly.type
_entity_poly.pdbx_seq_one_letter_code
_entity_poly.pdbx_strand_id
1 'polypeptide(L)' 'MASDDAVLGCTGEVVVATRGPAGAGEVLVEVRGGRELFLAWSEAPIARGTRVLVVGS' A
#
# COMPACT_ATOMS: atom_id res chain seq x y z
N MET A 1 -9.27 3.57 12.56
CA MET A 1 -8.90 2.35 11.82
C MET A 1 -7.71 1.75 12.55
N ALA A 2 -7.72 0.46 12.85
CA ALA A 2 -6.55 -0.18 13.45
C ALA A 2 -5.49 -0.32 12.36
N SER A 3 -4.26 0.08 12.66
CA SER A 3 -3.15 -0.14 11.75
C SER A 3 -2.48 -1.47 12.04
N ASP A 4 -1.99 -2.13 11.00
CA ASP A 4 -1.27 -3.40 11.10
C ASP A 4 0.22 -3.13 10.91
N ASP A 5 0.93 -2.79 11.98
CA ASP A 5 2.36 -2.46 11.93
C ASP A 5 3.23 -3.59 11.37
N ALA A 6 2.70 -4.83 11.28
CA ALA A 6 3.40 -5.94 10.64
C ALA A 6 3.66 -5.72 9.14
N VAL A 7 2.96 -4.78 8.48
CA VAL A 7 3.21 -4.45 7.07
C VAL A 7 4.34 -3.44 6.87
N LEU A 8 4.80 -2.75 7.92
CA LEU A 8 5.87 -1.77 7.79
C LEU A 8 7.16 -2.43 7.30
N GLY A 9 7.73 -1.91 6.22
CA GLY A 9 8.91 -2.48 5.57
C GLY A 9 8.62 -3.62 4.58
N CYS A 10 7.37 -4.09 4.46
CA CYS A 10 6.98 -5.02 3.41
C CYS A 10 6.87 -4.32 2.06
N THR A 11 7.11 -5.07 0.98
CA THR A 11 6.82 -4.62 -0.38
C THR A 11 5.41 -5.01 -0.79
N GLY A 12 4.82 -4.23 -1.70
CA GLY A 12 3.54 -4.56 -2.30
C GLY A 12 3.43 -4.10 -3.75
N GLU A 13 2.30 -4.43 -4.38
CA GLU A 13 1.94 -3.95 -5.72
C GLU A 13 0.65 -3.12 -5.63
N VAL A 14 0.65 -1.94 -6.24
CA VAL A 14 -0.54 -1.10 -6.35
C VAL A 14 -1.56 -1.76 -7.28
N VAL A 15 -2.72 -2.14 -6.75
CA VAL A 15 -3.82 -2.74 -7.55
C VAL A 15 -4.87 -1.71 -7.95
N VAL A 16 -5.05 -0.66 -7.15
CA VAL A 16 -5.83 0.54 -7.46
C VAL A 16 -4.91 1.75 -7.29
N ALA A 17 -4.77 2.54 -8.35
CA ALA A 17 -3.89 3.70 -8.37
C ALA A 17 -4.18 4.66 -7.19
N THR A 18 -3.13 5.13 -6.52
CA THR A 18 -3.28 6.21 -5.54
C THR A 18 -3.41 7.55 -6.26
N ARG A 19 -4.03 8.53 -5.60
CA ARG A 19 -4.19 9.88 -6.14
C ARG A 19 -3.34 10.89 -5.37
N GLY A 20 -2.24 10.43 -4.77
CA GLY A 20 -1.46 11.22 -3.84
C GLY A 20 -2.33 11.71 -2.66
N PRO A 21 -2.19 12.98 -2.25
CA PRO A 21 -3.02 13.57 -1.20
C PRO A 21 -4.51 13.64 -1.54
N ALA A 22 -4.88 13.55 -2.84
CA ALA A 22 -6.27 13.61 -3.28
C ALA A 22 -7.03 12.28 -3.09
N GLY A 23 -6.37 11.22 -2.60
CA GLY A 23 -7.05 10.07 -2.02
C GLY A 23 -6.28 8.75 -2.11
N ALA A 24 -6.73 7.81 -1.29
CA ALA A 24 -6.14 6.47 -1.18
C ALA A 24 -6.32 5.62 -2.46
N GLY A 25 -5.34 4.76 -2.72
CA GLY A 25 -5.47 3.58 -3.59
C GLY A 25 -5.50 2.30 -2.77
N GLU A 26 -5.18 1.18 -3.41
CA GLU A 26 -5.07 -0.12 -2.76
C GLU A 26 -3.76 -0.81 -3.16
N VAL A 27 -3.10 -1.42 -2.18
CA VAL A 27 -1.85 -2.17 -2.37
C VAL A 27 -2.04 -3.60 -1.87
N LEU A 28 -1.68 -4.57 -2.70
CA LEU A 28 -1.54 -5.96 -2.31
C LEU A 28 -0.16 -6.16 -1.69
N VAL A 29 -0.10 -6.35 -0.37
CA VAL A 29 1.14 -6.47 0.41
C VAL A 29 1.43 -7.94 0.69
N GLU A 30 2.69 -8.35 0.52
CA GLU A 30 3.18 -9.66 0.96
C GLU A 30 3.56 -9.57 2.45
N VAL A 31 2.79 -10.22 3.33
CA VAL A 31 2.96 -10.13 4.79
C VAL A 31 2.57 -11.46 5.46
N ARG A 32 3.32 -11.88 6.48
CA ARG A 32 3.08 -13.13 7.26
C ARG A 32 2.94 -14.40 6.40
N GLY A 33 3.63 -14.46 5.25
CA GLY A 33 3.52 -15.59 4.32
C GLY A 33 2.23 -15.62 3.49
N GLY A 34 1.38 -14.58 3.61
CA GLY A 34 0.18 -14.37 2.82
C GLY A 34 0.25 -13.09 1.98
N ARG A 35 -0.88 -12.78 1.34
CA ARG A 35 -1.08 -11.51 0.63
C ARG A 35 -2.39 -10.90 1.08
N GLU A 36 -2.36 -9.62 1.42
CA GLU A 36 -3.52 -8.90 1.94
C GLU A 36 -3.64 -7.54 1.25
N LEU A 37 -4.86 -7.06 1.05
CA LEU A 37 -5.14 -5.75 0.46
C LEU A 37 -5.24 -4.70 1.54
N PHE A 38 -4.52 -3.59 1.36
CA PHE A 38 -4.53 -2.44 2.25
C PHE A 38 -4.89 -1.18 1.49
N LEU A 39 -5.68 -0.30 2.12
CA LEU A 39 -5.83 1.07 1.68
C LEU A 39 -4.48 1.79 1.82
N ALA A 40 -4.02 2.44 0.76
CA ALA A 40 -2.70 3.03 0.71
C ALA A 40 -2.76 4.52 0.35
N TRP A 41 -2.04 5.33 1.12
CA TRP A 41 -1.82 6.74 0.85
C TRP A 41 -0.40 6.98 0.36
N SER A 42 -0.20 8.02 -0.44
CA SER A 42 1.11 8.40 -0.94
C SER A 42 1.20 9.91 -1.14
N GLU A 43 2.41 10.45 -1.18
CA GLU A 43 2.65 11.88 -1.40
C GLU A 43 2.44 12.30 -2.87
N ALA A 44 2.61 11.37 -3.81
CA ALA A 44 2.35 11.55 -5.24
C ALA A 44 1.49 10.40 -5.77
N PRO A 45 0.73 10.58 -6.86
CA PRO A 45 -0.02 9.50 -7.50
C PRO A 45 0.90 8.35 -7.92
N ILE A 46 0.52 7.13 -7.60
CA ILE A 46 1.23 5.90 -7.98
C ILE A 46 0.32 5.05 -8.86
N ALA A 47 0.81 4.70 -10.05
CA ALA A 47 0.05 3.93 -11.02
C ALA A 47 -0.13 2.47 -10.59
N ARG A 48 -1.21 1.84 -11.06
CA ARG A 48 -1.44 0.40 -10.92
C ARG A 48 -0.27 -0.41 -11.49
N GLY A 49 0.09 -1.50 -10.82
CA GLY A 49 1.21 -2.38 -11.18
C GLY A 49 2.57 -1.91 -10.67
N THR A 50 2.64 -0.73 -10.04
CA THR A 50 3.89 -0.23 -9.45
C THR A 50 4.21 -1.01 -8.17
N ARG A 51 5.46 -1.48 -8.04
CA ARG A 51 5.96 -2.03 -6.78
C ARG A 51 6.33 -0.91 -5.82
N VAL A 52 5.90 -1.03 -4.57
CA VAL A 52 6.06 -0.01 -3.53
C VAL A 52 6.60 -0.62 -2.23
N LEU A 53 7.19 0.21 -1.39
CA LEU A 53 7.58 -0.11 -0.01
C LEU A 53 6.59 0.55 0.95
N VAL A 54 6.10 -0.20 1.93
CA VAL A 54 5.24 0.34 2.99
C VAL A 54 6.11 1.00 4.06
N VAL A 55 5.86 2.28 4.33
CA VAL A 55 6.68 3.10 5.25
C VAL A 55 5.88 3.74 6.38
N GLY A 56 4.55 3.57 6.38
CA GLY A 56 3.64 4.13 7.36
C GLY A 56 2.42 3.24 7.53
N SER A 57 1.72 3.43 8.64
CA SER A 57 0.61 2.60 9.09
C SER A 57 -0.58 3.49 9.47
#